data_AF-A0A7V8BKL9-F1
#
_entry.id   AF-A0A7V8BKL9-F1
#
_cell.length_a   1.000
_cell.length_b   1.000
_cell.length_c   1.000
_cell.angle_alpha   90.00
_cell.angle_beta   90.00
_cell.angle_gamma   90.00
#
_symmetry.space_group_name_H-M   'P 1'
#
loop_
_entity.id
_entity.type
_entity.pdbx_description
1 polymer ?
#
loop_
_entity_poly.entity_id
_entity_poly.type
_entity_poly.pdbx_seq_one_letter_code
_entity_poly.pdbx_strand_id
1 'polypeptide(L)' 'MFEALGWIVGAYALYAAVTGEVFAKAGAWGRTVSRAESPEYFWVVVAIYAGLALALVTVF' A
#
# COMPACT_ATOMS: atom_id res chain seq x y z
N MET A 1 -4.29 -8.60 17.72
CA MET A 1 -5.41 -8.98 16.81
C MET A 1 -5.26 -8.31 15.45
N PHE A 2 -4.70 -7.10 15.39
CA PHE A 2 -4.45 -6.36 14.15
C PHE A 2 -3.16 -6.78 13.41
N GLU A 3 -2.24 -7.49 14.07
CA GLU A 3 -1.03 -8.04 13.44
C GLU A 3 -1.30 -8.79 12.14
N ALA A 4 -2.32 -9.66 12.08
CA ALA A 4 -2.65 -10.40 10.86
C ALA A 4 -3.01 -9.46 9.70
N LEU A 5 -3.77 -8.40 9.98
CA LEU A 5 -4.08 -7.36 9.00
C LEU A 5 -2.83 -6.57 8.61
N GLY A 6 -1.95 -6.27 9.57
CA GLY A 6 -0.68 -5.63 9.32
C GLY A 6 0.22 -6.45 8.38
N TRP A 7 0.33 -7.75 8.61
CA TRP A 7 1.07 -8.67 7.72
C TRP A 7 0.46 -8.74 6.31
N ILE A 8 -0.87 -8.79 6.20
CA ILE A 8 -1.56 -8.79 4.90
C ILE A 8 -1.29 -7.49 4.13
N VAL A 9 -1.43 -6.34 4.79
CA VAL A 9 -1.17 -5.02 4.17
C VAL A 9 0.31 -4.89 3.79
N GLY A 10 1.21 -5.36 4.65
CA GLY A 10 2.65 -5.37 4.37
C GLY A 10 3.01 -6.24 3.17
N ALA A 11 2.45 -7.46 3.10
CA ALA A 11 2.62 -8.35 1.95
C ALA A 11 2.06 -7.72 0.66
N TYR A 12 0.91 -7.07 0.73
CA TYR A 12 0.33 -6.36 -0.41
C TYR A 12 1.20 -5.18 -0.85
N ALA A 13 1.73 -4.38 0.08
CA ALA A 13 2.63 -3.27 -0.22
C ALA A 13 3.92 -3.75 -0.89
N LEU A 14 4.49 -4.87 -0.42
CA LEU A 14 5.66 -5.50 -1.04
C LEU A 14 5.34 -6.02 -2.45
N TYR A 15 4.21 -6.70 -2.61
CA TYR A 15 3.75 -7.16 -3.92
C TYR A 15 3.62 -5.98 -4.90
N ALA A 16 2.92 -4.92 -4.50
CA ALA A 16 2.74 -3.71 -5.30
C ALA A 16 4.09 -3.05 -5.66
N ALA A 17 5.03 -2.98 -4.72
CA ALA A 17 6.37 -2.43 -4.96
C ALA A 17 7.15 -3.22 -6.03
N VAL A 18 6.96 -4.54 -6.09
CA VAL A 18 7.63 -5.43 -7.06
C VAL A 18 6.95 -5.39 -8.43
N THR A 19 5.61 -5.46 -8.48
CA THR A 19 4.86 -5.40 -9.75
C THR A 19 4.80 -4.00 -10.35
N GLY A 20 4.99 -2.96 -9.53
CA GLY A 20 4.90 -1.57 -9.95
C GLY A 20 3.46 -1.09 -10.14
N GLU A 21 2.48 -1.79 -9.57
CA GLU A 21 1.06 -1.43 -9.63
C GLU A 21 0.43 -1.49 -8.25
N VAL A 22 -0.28 -0.44 -7.85
CA VAL A 22 -0.98 -0.36 -6.56
C VAL A 22 -2.40 0.13 -6.74
N PHE A 23 -3.35 -0.47 -6.06
CA PHE A 23 -4.73 0.01 -6.05
C PHE A 23 -4.87 1.08 -4.98
N ALA A 24 -5.11 2.32 -5.42
CA ALA A 24 -5.28 3.46 -4.55
C ALA A 24 -6.71 3.99 -4.64
N LYS A 25 -7.24 4.55 -3.55
CA LYS A 25 -8.54 5.21 -3.58
C LYS A 25 -8.46 6.49 -4.43
N ALA A 26 -9.38 6.64 -5.39
CA ALA A 26 -9.50 7.79 -6.27
C ALA A 26 -10.98 8.24 -6.36
N GLY A 27 -11.35 9.24 -5.54
CA GLY A 27 -12.72 9.74 -5.47
C GLY A 27 -13.68 8.74 -4.83
N ALA A 28 -14.79 8.45 -5.52
CA ALA A 28 -15.82 7.50 -5.07
C ALA A 28 -15.40 6.03 -5.24
N TRP A 29 -14.38 5.76 -6.08
CA TRP A 29 -13.89 4.42 -6.40
C TRP A 29 -12.38 4.31 -6.11
N GLY A 30 -11.77 3.19 -6.47
CA GLY A 30 -10.32 3.08 -6.53
C GLY A 30 -9.82 3.04 -7.96
N ARG A 31 -8.57 3.44 -8.15
CA ARG A 31 -7.83 3.38 -9.41
C ARG A 31 -6.54 2.60 -9.19
N THR A 32 -6.17 1.79 -10.16
CA THR A 32 -4.83 1.22 -10.22
C THR A 32 -3.83 2.29 -10.66
N VAL A 33 -2.85 2.56 -9.82
CA VAL A 33 -1.74 3.47 -10.07
C VAL A 33 -0.54 2.64 -10.48
N SER A 34 -0.07 2.87 -11.71
CA SER A 34 1.18 2.31 -12.20
C SER A 34 2.34 3.22 -11.84
N ARG A 35 3.47 2.61 -11.43
CA ARG A 35 4.76 3.29 -11.23
C ARG A 35 5.24 3.98 -12.51
N ALA A 36 4.88 3.47 -13.69
CA ALA A 36 5.25 4.05 -14.97
C ALA A 36 4.43 5.31 -15.31
N GLU A 37 3.15 5.36 -14.91
CA GLU A 37 2.30 6.53 -15.14
C GLU A 37 2.57 7.65 -14.13
N SER A 38 2.79 7.30 -12.85
CA SER A 38 2.85 8.28 -11.77
C SER A 38 3.79 7.78 -10.65
N PRO A 39 5.12 7.81 -10.86
CA PRO A 39 6.10 7.21 -9.96
C PRO A 39 6.07 7.82 -8.56
N GLU A 40 5.94 9.14 -8.44
CA GLU A 40 5.88 9.82 -7.13
C GLU A 40 4.64 9.41 -6.34
N TYR A 41 3.46 9.48 -6.98
CA TYR A 41 2.20 9.10 -6.34
C TYR A 41 2.18 7.62 -5.96
N PHE A 42 2.70 6.74 -6.83
CA PHE A 42 2.87 5.32 -6.55
C PHE A 42 3.67 5.08 -5.26
N TRP A 43 4.85 5.69 -5.13
CA TRP A 43 5.70 5.51 -3.95
C TRP A 43 5.08 6.10 -2.68
N VAL A 44 4.34 7.21 -2.79
CA VAL A 44 3.59 7.77 -1.66
C VAL A 44 2.53 6.79 -1.17
N VAL A 45 1.74 6.19 -2.06
CA VAL A 45 0.72 5.20 -1.68
C VAL A 45 1.36 3.97 -1.04
N VAL A 46 2.44 3.44 -1.62
CA VAL A 46 3.17 2.30 -1.06
C VAL A 46 3.74 2.63 0.32
N ALA A 47 4.30 3.82 0.52
CA ALA A 47 4.82 4.27 1.81
C ALA A 47 3.71 4.37 2.88
N ILE A 48 2.53 4.86 2.51
CA ILE A 48 1.36 4.91 3.41
C ILE A 48 0.93 3.50 3.81
N TYR A 49 0.85 2.56 2.87
CA TYR A 49 0.49 1.18 3.18
C TYR A 49 1.55 0.46 4.03
N ALA A 50 2.83 0.70 3.76
CA ALA A 50 3.92 0.19 4.60
C ALA A 50 3.87 0.75 6.02
N GLY A 51 3.64 2.07 6.16
CA GLY A 51 3.49 2.72 7.47
C GLY A 51 2.28 2.21 8.24
N LEU A 52 1.14 2.01 7.56
CA LEU A 52 -0.06 1.42 8.16
C LEU A 52 0.20 -0.03 8.61
N ALA A 53 0.86 -0.84 7.79
CA ALA A 53 1.23 -2.21 8.13
C ALA A 53 2.09 -2.24 9.41
N LEU A 54 3.11 -1.38 9.48
CA LEU A 54 3.96 -1.25 10.67
C LEU A 54 3.15 -0.83 11.90
N ALA A 55 2.27 0.16 11.78
CA ALA A 55 1.42 0.59 12.89
C ALA A 55 0.53 -0.55 13.39
N LEU A 56 -0.09 -1.32 12.48
CA LEU A 56 -0.96 -2.46 12.83
C LEU A 56 -0.22 -3.63 13.49
N VAL A 57 1.10 -3.76 13.26
CA VAL A 57 1.92 -4.82 13.89
C VAL A 57 2.54 -4.34 15.21
N THR A 58 2.94 -3.08 15.29
CA THR A 58 3.79 -2.58 16.40
C THR A 58 3.04 -1.77 17.45
N VAL A 59 1.90 -1.15 17.10
CA VAL A 59 1.18 -0.22 17.97
C VAL A 59 -0.15 -0.81 18.49
N PHE A 60 -0.84 -1.63 17.68
CA PHE A 60 -2.19 -2.14 17.95
C PHE A 60 -2.24 -3.66 18.14
#